data_AF-A0A345DYC1-F1
#
_entry.id   AF-A0A345DYC1-F1
#
_cell.length_a   1.000
_cell.length_b   1.000
_cell.length_c   1.000
_cell.angle_alpha   90.00
_cell.angle_beta   90.00
_cell.angle_gamma   90.00
#
_symmetry.space_group_name_H-M   'P 1'
#
loop_
_entity.id
_entity.type
_entity.pdbx_description
1 polymer ?
#
loop_
_entity_poly.entity_id
_entity_poly.type
_entity_poly.pdbx_seq_one_letter_code
_entity_poly.pdbx_strand_id
1 'polypeptide(L)'
;MCERPVGWDVTERDHESATATRRDYLRVTGGLAAAGVAGLAGCMGGAEATTGTLATRVSDQPGDISDFETCVVTMAGFWVAPESDGDATATSTETETETETSSDGEDEDTDREYHEFEEPREADLVELQGDRSALLGEHELETGTYAYLQLDVTGVGATLADGGEATVETPGEAPLKFNQSFEIRADERTVFTADFTPVRRGRSGSYLLQPVASETSVRYESTATSTATETSG
;
A
#
# COMPACT_ATOMS: atom_id res chain seq x y z
N MET A 1 63.90 42.09 -19.43
CA MET A 1 64.30 41.14 -18.38
C MET A 1 63.46 41.40 -17.14
N CYS A 2 62.98 40.31 -16.49
CA CYS A 2 62.31 40.22 -15.17
C CYS A 2 60.90 40.84 -15.05
N GLU A 3 59.88 40.27 -14.39
CA GLU A 3 59.67 39.04 -13.62
C GLU A 3 58.14 38.85 -13.39
N ARG A 4 57.64 37.61 -13.58
CA ARG A 4 56.58 36.81 -12.89
C ARG A 4 55.21 37.39 -12.40
N PRO A 5 54.19 36.51 -12.21
CA PRO A 5 52.75 36.76 -12.45
C PRO A 5 51.87 36.75 -11.18
N VAL A 6 50.60 37.20 -11.30
CA VAL A 6 49.45 36.69 -10.52
C VAL A 6 48.16 36.86 -11.34
N GLY A 7 47.44 35.77 -11.58
CA GLY A 7 46.10 35.76 -12.17
C GLY A 7 45.15 35.08 -11.18
N TRP A 8 44.12 35.82 -10.77
CA TRP A 8 43.05 35.37 -9.90
C TRP A 8 41.98 34.59 -10.68
N ASP A 9 41.53 33.51 -10.03
CA ASP A 9 40.17 32.94 -9.94
C ASP A 9 39.14 33.18 -11.04
N VAL A 10 38.72 32.08 -11.68
CA VAL A 10 37.32 31.83 -12.04
C VAL A 10 37.00 30.40 -11.60
N THR A 11 36.15 30.32 -10.59
CA THR A 11 35.41 29.12 -10.17
C THR A 11 34.21 28.95 -11.11
N GLU A 12 34.22 27.92 -11.97
CA GLU A 12 33.00 27.39 -12.59
C GLU A 12 32.99 25.86 -12.57
N ARG A 13 31.78 25.36 -12.32
CA ARG A 13 31.33 23.98 -12.17
C ARG A 13 31.56 23.16 -13.45
N ASP A 14 31.80 21.86 -13.29
CA ASP A 14 31.22 20.78 -14.12
C ASP A 14 31.54 19.44 -13.42
N HIS A 15 30.54 18.79 -12.83
CA HIS A 15 29.82 17.65 -13.43
C HIS A 15 30.63 16.35 -13.39
N GLU A 16 30.63 15.69 -12.21
CA GLU A 16 31.02 14.29 -12.09
C GLU A 16 30.06 13.42 -12.91
N SER A 17 30.58 12.81 -13.97
CA SER A 17 29.93 11.74 -14.69
C SER A 17 30.92 10.61 -14.97
N ALA A 18 30.57 9.46 -14.38
CA ALA A 18 30.81 8.09 -14.84
C ALA A 18 32.24 7.54 -14.97
N THR A 19 32.57 6.58 -14.11
CA THR A 19 33.03 5.25 -14.56
C THR A 19 32.55 4.15 -13.60
N ALA A 20 31.64 3.31 -14.07
CA ALA A 20 31.32 2.03 -13.45
C ALA A 20 32.46 1.02 -13.69
N THR A 21 32.86 0.27 -12.67
CA THR A 21 33.31 -1.14 -12.77
C THR A 21 33.27 -1.78 -11.38
N ARG A 22 32.20 -2.54 -11.12
CA ARG A 22 32.01 -3.40 -9.95
C ARG A 22 32.14 -4.87 -10.37
N ARG A 23 33.23 -5.19 -11.07
CA ARG A 23 33.53 -6.53 -11.58
C ARG A 23 34.97 -6.91 -11.26
N ASP A 24 35.20 -7.28 -10.02
CA ASP A 24 36.26 -8.20 -9.65
C ASP A 24 35.91 -8.73 -8.26
N TYR A 25 35.53 -10.00 -8.15
CA TYR A 25 35.64 -10.88 -6.98
C TYR A 25 34.75 -12.11 -7.16
N LEU A 26 35.06 -12.94 -8.15
CA LEU A 26 34.82 -14.38 -8.08
C LEU A 26 35.87 -15.09 -8.93
N ARG A 27 37.12 -15.13 -8.44
CA ARG A 27 38.04 -16.21 -8.80
C ARG A 27 37.74 -17.40 -7.88
N VAL A 28 36.73 -18.19 -8.23
CA VAL A 28 36.56 -19.55 -7.70
C VAL A 28 37.26 -20.49 -8.68
N THR A 29 38.49 -20.84 -8.34
CA THR A 29 39.24 -21.92 -8.98
C THR A 29 39.65 -22.93 -7.92
N GLY A 30 39.03 -24.11 -7.97
CA GLY A 30 39.67 -25.36 -7.57
C GLY A 30 39.12 -26.07 -6.33
N GLY A 31 38.71 -27.32 -6.53
CA GLY A 31 38.95 -28.38 -5.54
C GLY A 31 37.73 -29.16 -5.08
N LEU A 32 37.47 -30.30 -5.75
CA LEU A 32 36.65 -31.38 -5.20
C LEU A 32 37.41 -32.03 -4.02
N ALA A 33 36.80 -32.10 -2.82
CA ALA A 33 37.17 -33.08 -1.81
C ALA A 33 35.95 -33.39 -0.91
N ALA A 34 35.59 -34.67 -0.84
CA ALA A 34 34.54 -35.19 0.02
C ALA A 34 35.04 -35.42 1.47
N ALA A 35 34.06 -35.44 2.38
CA ALA A 35 34.06 -35.98 3.74
C ALA A 35 34.43 -35.06 4.93
N GLY A 36 33.40 -34.76 5.74
CA GLY A 36 33.46 -34.96 7.19
C GLY A 36 33.61 -33.74 8.09
N VAL A 37 32.56 -33.51 8.88
CA VAL A 37 32.50 -33.27 10.34
C VAL A 37 31.64 -32.05 10.67
N ALA A 38 30.58 -32.34 11.42
CA ALA A 38 29.64 -31.39 11.99
C ALA A 38 30.34 -30.29 12.78
N GLY A 39 30.07 -29.05 12.39
CA GLY A 39 30.20 -27.86 13.23
C GLY A 39 28.85 -27.16 13.23
N LEU A 40 27.92 -27.66 14.05
CA LEU A 40 26.70 -26.93 14.39
C LEU A 40 27.09 -25.78 15.32
N ALA A 41 27.75 -24.76 14.77
CA ALA A 41 27.76 -23.45 15.40
C ALA A 41 26.34 -22.93 15.24
N GLY A 42 25.60 -22.88 16.35
CA GLY A 42 24.22 -22.39 16.40
C GLY A 42 24.16 -20.95 15.93
N CYS A 43 23.85 -20.76 14.65
CA CYS A 43 23.00 -19.65 14.28
C CYS A 43 21.61 -20.00 14.85
N MET A 44 21.18 -19.30 15.90
CA MET A 44 19.80 -18.84 15.93
C MET A 44 19.63 -17.88 14.74
N GLY A 45 19.69 -18.42 13.52
CA GLY A 45 19.23 -17.71 12.34
C GLY A 45 17.74 -17.92 12.38
N GLY A 46 16.99 -16.90 12.81
CA GLY A 46 15.58 -16.84 12.45
C GLY A 46 15.51 -17.07 10.94
N ALA A 47 14.71 -18.03 10.51
CA ALA A 47 14.39 -18.09 9.09
C ALA A 47 13.84 -16.71 8.73
N GLU A 48 14.42 -16.04 7.73
CA GLU A 48 13.85 -14.80 7.25
C GLU A 48 12.43 -15.12 6.79
N ALA A 49 11.47 -14.33 7.25
CA ALA A 49 10.10 -14.52 6.87
C ALA A 49 10.03 -14.47 5.34
N THR A 50 9.38 -15.47 4.75
CA THR A 50 9.15 -15.42 3.30
C THR A 50 8.16 -14.29 3.05
N THR A 51 8.46 -13.40 2.10
CA THR A 51 7.63 -12.25 1.78
C THR A 51 7.02 -12.37 0.39
N GLY A 52 5.90 -11.67 0.20
CA GLY A 52 5.29 -11.40 -1.10
C GLY A 52 4.96 -9.91 -1.25
N THR A 53 4.55 -9.49 -2.45
CA THR A 53 4.25 -8.08 -2.72
C THR A 53 2.75 -7.81 -2.67
N LEU A 54 2.32 -6.87 -1.84
CA LEU A 54 0.97 -6.28 -1.87
C LEU A 54 1.02 -4.97 -2.67
N ALA A 55 0.20 -4.87 -3.71
CA ALA A 55 -0.06 -3.63 -4.43
C ALA A 55 -1.46 -3.12 -4.08
N THR A 56 -1.52 -1.97 -3.41
CA THR A 56 -2.79 -1.37 -2.95
C THR A 56 -3.29 -0.35 -3.96
N ARG A 57 -4.51 -0.56 -4.46
CA ARG A 57 -5.19 0.33 -5.40
C ARG A 57 -6.51 0.82 -4.83
N VAL A 58 -6.98 1.96 -5.33
CA VAL A 58 -8.29 2.53 -4.99
C VAL A 58 -9.12 2.78 -6.24
N SER A 59 -10.44 2.59 -6.13
CA SER A 59 -11.45 2.88 -7.14
C SER A 59 -12.70 3.50 -6.50
N ASP A 60 -13.56 4.06 -7.35
CA ASP A 60 -14.86 4.59 -6.96
C ASP A 60 -15.95 3.97 -7.85
N GLN A 61 -16.83 3.19 -7.22
CA GLN A 61 -18.06 2.66 -7.82
C GLN A 61 -19.28 3.45 -7.35
N PRO A 62 -20.42 3.40 -8.07
CA PRO A 62 -21.42 4.46 -7.99
C PRO A 62 -22.03 4.63 -6.59
N GLY A 63 -21.78 5.80 -6.00
CA GLY A 63 -22.59 6.40 -4.93
C GLY A 63 -23.08 7.79 -5.35
N ASP A 64 -22.80 8.81 -4.52
CA ASP A 64 -23.16 10.21 -4.80
C ASP A 64 -21.98 11.02 -5.38
N ILE A 65 -20.94 10.35 -5.88
CA ILE A 65 -19.76 11.00 -6.48
C ILE A 65 -20.09 11.96 -7.64
N SER A 66 -21.24 11.78 -8.31
CA SER A 66 -21.70 12.66 -9.39
C SER A 66 -22.07 14.07 -8.92
N ASP A 67 -22.21 14.29 -7.62
CA ASP A 67 -22.44 15.61 -7.04
C ASP A 67 -21.17 16.48 -7.02
N PHE A 68 -20.00 15.89 -7.27
CA PHE A 68 -18.69 16.52 -7.13
C PHE A 68 -18.09 16.94 -8.47
N GLU A 69 -17.45 18.10 -8.47
CA GLU A 69 -16.48 18.50 -9.49
C GLU A 69 -15.11 17.84 -9.21
N THR A 70 -14.71 17.80 -7.93
CA THR A 70 -13.49 17.14 -7.44
C THR A 70 -13.76 16.50 -6.09
N CYS A 71 -13.17 15.33 -5.84
CA CYS A 71 -13.21 14.66 -4.55
C CYS A 71 -11.85 14.00 -4.28
N VAL A 72 -10.90 14.81 -3.80
CA VAL A 72 -9.52 14.38 -3.55
C VAL A 72 -9.41 13.81 -2.14
N VAL A 73 -9.02 12.55 -2.06
CA VAL A 73 -8.80 11.84 -0.79
C VAL A 73 -7.29 11.69 -0.57
N THR A 74 -6.82 12.08 0.61
CA THR A 74 -5.41 11.95 1.02
C THR A 74 -5.27 10.74 1.95
N MET A 75 -4.34 9.84 1.64
CA MET A 75 -4.12 8.59 2.36
C MET A 75 -2.66 8.44 2.77
N ALA A 76 -2.40 8.05 4.03
CA ALA A 76 -1.04 7.96 4.57
C ALA A 76 -0.47 6.53 4.61
N GLY A 77 -1.33 5.52 4.64
CA GLY A 77 -0.91 4.13 4.75
C GLY A 77 -2.11 3.21 4.90
N PHE A 78 -1.86 2.01 5.41
CA PHE A 78 -2.91 1.04 5.69
C PHE A 78 -2.53 0.09 6.81
N TRP A 79 -3.53 -0.49 7.47
CA TRP A 79 -3.38 -1.63 8.36
C TRP A 79 -3.80 -2.92 7.66
N VAL A 80 -3.12 -4.01 8.01
CA VAL A 80 -3.52 -5.38 7.69
C VAL A 80 -3.55 -6.21 8.96
N ALA A 81 -4.45 -7.19 9.03
CA ALA A 81 -4.48 -8.15 10.12
C ALA A 81 -4.35 -9.56 9.55
N PRO A 82 -3.42 -10.39 10.03
CA PRO A 82 -3.37 -11.80 9.65
C PRO A 82 -4.69 -12.48 10.05
N GLU A 83 -5.13 -13.47 9.27
CA GLU A 83 -6.23 -14.33 9.70
C GLU A 83 -5.75 -15.19 10.86
N SER A 84 -6.18 -14.84 12.07
CA SER A 84 -6.05 -15.74 13.23
C SER A 84 -7.07 -16.88 13.10
N ASP A 85 -6.70 -18.11 13.48
CA ASP A 85 -7.57 -19.30 13.50
C ASP A 85 -8.77 -19.20 14.49
N GLY A 86 -9.15 -18.00 14.93
CA GLY A 86 -10.18 -17.71 15.91
C GLY A 86 -11.21 -16.71 15.40
N ASP A 87 -12.38 -17.23 15.01
CA ASP A 87 -13.67 -16.54 14.88
C ASP A 87 -13.80 -15.38 13.87
N ALA A 88 -14.15 -15.75 12.64
CA ALA A 88 -14.74 -14.84 11.67
C ALA A 88 -16.17 -14.41 12.11
N THR A 89 -16.28 -13.44 13.02
CA THR A 89 -17.55 -12.74 13.25
C THR A 89 -17.74 -11.67 12.17
N ALA A 90 -18.28 -12.10 11.04
CA ALA A 90 -18.92 -11.21 10.07
C ALA A 90 -20.19 -10.60 10.72
N THR A 91 -20.06 -9.47 11.40
CA THR A 91 -21.22 -8.67 11.82
C THR A 91 -21.63 -7.77 10.65
N SER A 92 -22.46 -8.32 9.78
CA SER A 92 -23.49 -7.52 9.09
C SER A 92 -24.72 -7.53 9.99
N THR A 93 -25.02 -6.42 10.65
CA THR A 93 -26.33 -6.23 11.28
C THR A 93 -26.70 -4.75 11.23
N GLU A 94 -27.53 -4.41 10.25
CA GLU A 94 -28.45 -3.29 10.41
C GLU A 94 -29.47 -3.68 11.49
N THR A 95 -29.54 -2.92 12.59
CA THR A 95 -30.77 -2.60 13.34
C THR A 95 -30.41 -1.68 14.50
N GLU A 96 -31.03 -0.50 14.52
CA GLU A 96 -30.96 0.49 15.59
C GLU A 96 -31.42 -0.10 16.93
N THR A 97 -30.64 0.10 17.99
CA THR A 97 -31.16 0.22 19.36
C THR A 97 -30.16 1.04 20.17
N GLU A 98 -30.61 2.22 20.57
CA GLU A 98 -29.90 3.11 21.50
C GLU A 98 -29.71 2.37 22.83
N THR A 99 -28.46 2.22 23.27
CA THR A 99 -28.13 1.92 24.66
C THR A 99 -26.82 2.62 24.95
N GLU A 100 -26.90 3.74 25.67
CA GLU A 100 -25.73 4.37 26.27
C GLU A 100 -25.12 3.39 27.26
N THR A 101 -23.92 2.92 26.95
CA THR A 101 -23.02 2.30 27.92
C THR A 101 -21.63 2.82 27.60
N SER A 102 -21.19 3.79 28.41
CA SER A 102 -19.78 4.07 28.56
C SER A 102 -19.12 2.79 29.06
N SER A 103 -18.32 2.16 28.21
CA SER A 103 -17.35 1.15 28.63
C SER A 103 -16.01 1.48 27.98
N ASP A 104 -15.01 1.46 28.83
CA ASP A 104 -13.58 1.63 28.64
C ASP A 104 -13.10 1.09 27.29
N GLY A 105 -12.27 1.88 26.60
CA GLY A 105 -11.62 1.49 25.36
C GLY A 105 -10.65 0.34 25.61
N GLU A 106 -11.13 -0.88 25.37
CA GLU A 106 -10.33 -2.08 25.23
C GLU A 106 -10.20 -2.32 23.71
N ASP A 107 -9.19 -1.70 23.09
CA ASP A 107 -8.80 -1.99 21.71
C ASP A 107 -8.20 -3.41 21.65
N GLU A 108 -9.07 -4.42 21.54
CA GLU A 108 -8.71 -5.83 21.37
C GLU A 108 -8.30 -6.17 19.91
N ASP A 109 -7.61 -5.27 19.21
CA ASP A 109 -7.02 -5.52 17.88
C ASP A 109 -5.48 -5.39 17.98
N THR A 110 -4.84 -6.17 18.86
CA THR A 110 -3.36 -6.11 19.03
C THR A 110 -2.60 -6.77 17.87
N ASP A 111 -3.28 -7.46 16.97
CA ASP A 111 -2.63 -8.30 15.94
C ASP A 111 -2.54 -7.62 14.55
N ARG A 112 -3.01 -6.38 14.37
CA ARG A 112 -2.88 -5.66 13.09
C ARG A 112 -1.55 -4.92 12.97
N GLU A 113 -0.96 -4.95 11.79
CA GLU A 113 0.28 -4.24 11.45
C GLU A 113 -0.03 -3.02 10.58
N TYR A 114 0.69 -1.91 10.80
CA TYR A 114 0.58 -0.69 10.01
C TYR A 114 1.73 -0.57 9.01
N HIS A 115 1.39 -0.23 7.77
CA HIS A 115 2.33 0.06 6.69
C HIS A 115 2.09 1.47 6.16
N GLU A 116 3.06 2.35 6.41
CA GLU A 116 3.06 3.72 5.91
C GLU A 116 3.50 3.75 4.44
N PHE A 117 2.86 4.58 3.62
CA PHE A 117 3.34 4.86 2.26
C PHE A 117 4.63 5.70 2.31
N GLU A 118 5.43 5.66 1.25
CA GLU A 118 6.64 6.49 1.14
C GLU A 118 6.34 7.99 1.34
N GLU A 119 5.20 8.43 0.81
CA GLU A 119 4.63 9.77 0.97
C GLU A 119 3.09 9.64 0.96
N PRO A 120 2.34 10.56 1.61
CA PRO A 120 0.89 10.59 1.50
C PRO A 120 0.43 10.64 0.03
N ARG A 121 -0.54 9.81 -0.30
CA ARG A 121 -1.05 9.66 -1.67
C ARG A 121 -2.39 10.36 -1.81
N GLU A 122 -2.58 11.06 -2.91
CA GLU A 122 -3.84 11.71 -3.25
C GLU A 122 -4.49 11.01 -4.44
N ALA A 123 -5.81 10.84 -4.37
CA ALA A 123 -6.61 10.29 -5.44
C ALA A 123 -7.91 11.10 -5.58
N ASP A 124 -8.18 11.63 -6.77
CA ASP A 124 -9.48 12.24 -7.07
C ASP A 124 -10.47 11.15 -7.51
N LEU A 125 -11.46 10.87 -6.66
CA LEU A 125 -12.44 9.81 -6.90
C LEU A 125 -13.28 10.08 -8.16
N VAL A 126 -13.47 11.35 -8.54
CA VAL A 126 -14.18 11.72 -9.78
C VAL A 126 -13.45 11.16 -11.01
N GLU A 127 -12.12 11.07 -10.97
CA GLU A 127 -11.30 10.50 -12.05
C GLU A 127 -11.29 8.96 -12.05
N LEU A 128 -11.66 8.32 -10.94
CA LEU A 128 -11.55 6.87 -10.71
C LEU A 128 -12.85 6.09 -10.94
N GLN A 129 -13.85 6.73 -11.55
CA GLN A 129 -15.13 6.07 -11.84
C GLN A 129 -15.02 4.92 -12.84
N GLY A 130 -15.86 3.91 -12.65
CA GLY A 130 -16.00 2.73 -13.52
C GLY A 130 -14.82 1.78 -13.37
N ASP A 131 -14.22 1.34 -14.48
CA ASP A 131 -13.10 0.37 -14.44
C ASP A 131 -11.73 0.99 -14.08
N ARG A 132 -11.70 2.28 -13.71
CA ARG A 132 -10.45 3.01 -13.42
C ARG A 132 -10.04 2.81 -11.96
N SER A 133 -8.73 2.80 -11.71
CA SER A 133 -8.19 2.73 -10.36
C SER A 133 -6.81 3.36 -10.28
N ALA A 134 -6.47 3.95 -9.13
CA ALA A 134 -5.17 4.52 -8.84
C ALA A 134 -4.33 3.57 -7.98
N LEU A 135 -3.02 3.50 -8.24
CA LEU A 135 -2.07 2.77 -7.39
C LEU A 135 -1.57 3.70 -6.28
N LEU A 136 -1.76 3.28 -5.02
CA LEU A 136 -1.26 4.00 -3.86
C LEU A 136 0.19 3.63 -3.55
N GLY A 137 0.51 2.34 -3.56
CA GLY A 137 1.84 1.87 -3.22
C GLY A 137 1.97 0.36 -3.33
N GLU A 138 3.20 -0.11 -3.15
CA GLU A 138 3.56 -1.52 -3.08
C GLU A 138 4.37 -1.78 -1.82
N HIS A 139 4.06 -2.86 -1.11
CA HIS A 139 4.69 -3.21 0.16
C HIS A 139 5.04 -4.70 0.18
N GLU A 140 6.20 -5.03 0.75
CA GLU A 140 6.57 -6.40 1.06
C GLU A 140 5.93 -6.80 2.39
N LEU A 141 5.11 -7.86 2.37
CA LEU A 141 4.45 -8.41 3.54
C LEU A 141 4.87 -9.87 3.71
N GLU A 142 4.83 -10.37 4.95
CA GLU A 142 5.03 -11.78 5.22
C GLU A 142 3.98 -12.64 4.49
N THR A 143 4.38 -13.80 4.00
CA THR A 143 3.44 -14.71 3.35
C THR A 143 2.42 -15.24 4.35
N GLY A 144 1.15 -15.22 3.97
CA GLY A 144 0.06 -15.63 4.85
C GLY A 144 -1.29 -15.14 4.33
N THR A 145 -2.36 -15.53 5.02
CA THR A 145 -3.70 -15.00 4.76
C THR A 145 -4.00 -13.86 5.71
N TYR A 146 -4.60 -12.81 5.19
CA TYR A 146 -4.99 -11.61 5.90
C TYR A 146 -6.51 -11.45 5.84
N ALA A 147 -7.11 -11.05 6.95
CA ALA A 147 -8.57 -10.99 7.12
C ALA A 147 -9.18 -9.78 6.41
N TYR A 148 -8.49 -8.64 6.48
CA TYR A 148 -8.96 -7.35 6.00
C TYR A 148 -7.81 -6.39 5.74
N LEU A 149 -8.12 -5.30 5.03
CA LEU A 149 -7.28 -4.11 4.89
C LEU A 149 -8.03 -2.90 5.44
N GLN A 150 -7.35 -2.02 6.17
CA GLN A 150 -7.88 -0.72 6.59
C GLN A 150 -7.05 0.40 5.97
N LEU A 151 -7.67 1.28 5.22
CA LEU A 151 -6.98 2.40 4.58
C LEU A 151 -6.98 3.62 5.49
N ASP A 152 -5.80 4.18 5.75
CA ASP A 152 -5.64 5.40 6.56
C ASP A 152 -5.93 6.64 5.72
N VAL A 153 -7.11 7.23 5.93
CA VAL A 153 -7.51 8.47 5.26
C VAL A 153 -7.27 9.63 6.22
N THR A 154 -6.37 10.53 5.84
CA THR A 154 -5.95 11.65 6.69
C THR A 154 -6.60 12.97 6.29
N GLY A 155 -7.24 13.03 5.13
CA GLY A 155 -7.95 14.22 4.68
C GLY A 155 -8.81 13.98 3.43
N VAL A 156 -9.83 14.80 3.26
CA VAL A 156 -10.65 14.85 2.05
C VAL A 156 -10.89 16.31 1.67
N GLY A 157 -10.50 16.69 0.47
CA GLY A 157 -10.79 17.98 -0.15
C GLY A 157 -11.79 17.79 -1.29
N ALA A 158 -12.98 18.39 -1.19
CA ALA A 158 -14.05 18.15 -2.14
C ALA A 158 -14.78 19.43 -2.56
N THR A 159 -15.00 19.56 -3.86
CA THR A 159 -15.78 20.65 -4.49
C THR A 159 -16.99 20.05 -5.19
N LEU A 160 -18.18 20.56 -4.90
CA LEU A 160 -19.43 20.19 -5.56
C LEU A 160 -19.48 20.74 -6.99
N ALA A 161 -20.27 20.10 -7.85
CA ALA A 161 -20.48 20.52 -9.23
C ALA A 161 -21.07 21.94 -9.38
N ASP A 162 -21.75 22.45 -8.35
CA ASP A 162 -22.22 23.85 -8.29
C ASP A 162 -21.13 24.84 -7.84
N GLY A 163 -19.89 24.37 -7.60
CA GLY A 163 -18.73 25.16 -7.17
C GLY A 163 -18.63 25.40 -5.65
N GLY A 164 -19.52 24.82 -4.86
CA GLY A 164 -19.49 24.91 -3.39
C GLY A 164 -18.54 23.88 -2.77
N GLU A 165 -17.94 24.20 -1.62
CA GLU A 165 -17.16 23.23 -0.84
C GLU A 165 -18.10 22.21 -0.17
N ALA A 166 -17.68 20.95 -0.13
CA ALA A 166 -18.39 19.88 0.57
C ALA A 166 -17.58 19.36 1.75
N THR A 167 -18.25 19.13 2.88
CA THR A 167 -17.68 18.39 4.01
C THR A 167 -17.87 16.90 3.76
N VAL A 168 -16.77 16.17 3.63
CA VAL A 168 -16.73 14.71 3.46
C VAL A 168 -15.95 14.11 4.61
N GLU A 169 -16.53 13.14 5.32
CA GLU A 169 -15.98 12.56 6.54
C GLU A 169 -15.80 11.04 6.39
N THR A 170 -14.91 10.45 7.19
CA THR A 170 -14.84 8.99 7.36
C THR A 170 -15.78 8.52 8.48
N PRO A 171 -16.19 7.24 8.48
CA PRO A 171 -17.02 6.68 9.54
C PRO A 171 -16.33 6.77 10.90
N GLY A 172 -16.84 7.62 11.80
CA GLY A 172 -16.34 7.74 13.18
C GLY A 172 -14.91 8.24 13.29
N GLU A 173 -14.42 9.02 12.31
CA GLU A 173 -13.02 9.48 12.24
C GLU A 173 -12.01 8.31 12.22
N ALA A 174 -12.45 7.14 11.77
CA ALA A 174 -11.66 5.91 11.73
C ALA A 174 -11.18 5.59 10.30
N PRO A 175 -10.14 4.74 10.17
CA PRO A 175 -9.72 4.18 8.88
C PRO A 175 -10.85 3.45 8.15
N LEU A 176 -10.82 3.47 6.82
CA LEU A 176 -11.80 2.76 5.99
C LEU A 176 -11.48 1.26 5.98
N LYS A 177 -12.34 0.44 6.60
CA LYS A 177 -12.16 -1.01 6.68
C LYS A 177 -12.82 -1.75 5.51
N PHE A 178 -12.04 -2.58 4.84
CA PHE A 178 -12.47 -3.46 3.76
C PHE A 178 -12.39 -4.91 4.24
N ASN A 179 -13.55 -5.52 4.56
CA ASN A 179 -13.66 -6.90 5.05
C ASN A 179 -13.51 -7.92 3.90
N GLN A 180 -12.39 -7.86 3.19
CA GLN A 180 -12.04 -8.76 2.10
C GLN A 180 -10.75 -9.48 2.47
N SER A 181 -10.82 -10.80 2.64
CA SER A 181 -9.63 -11.61 2.89
C SER A 181 -8.77 -11.76 1.63
N PHE A 182 -7.47 -11.84 1.81
CA PHE A 182 -6.49 -12.00 0.73
C PHE A 182 -5.25 -12.76 1.22
N GLU A 183 -4.53 -13.37 0.28
CA GLU A 183 -3.31 -14.10 0.58
C GLU A 183 -2.09 -13.37 0.00
N ILE A 184 -1.02 -13.28 0.77
CA ILE A 184 0.29 -12.87 0.27
C ILE A 184 1.11 -14.13 0.02
N ARG A 185 1.55 -14.32 -1.23
CA ARG A 185 2.35 -15.47 -1.65
C ARG A 185 3.74 -15.05 -2.07
N ALA A 186 4.69 -15.94 -1.84
CA ALA A 186 6.06 -15.76 -2.30
C ALA A 186 6.09 -15.62 -3.82
N ASP A 187 6.92 -14.72 -4.33
CA ASP A 187 7.12 -14.48 -5.77
C ASP A 187 5.84 -14.11 -6.56
N GLU A 188 4.76 -13.71 -5.87
CA GLU A 188 3.54 -13.18 -6.48
C GLU A 188 3.29 -11.74 -6.04
N ARG A 189 2.62 -10.99 -6.92
CA ARG A 189 2.05 -9.69 -6.61
C ARG A 189 0.55 -9.87 -6.37
N THR A 190 0.11 -9.60 -5.15
CA THR A 190 -1.29 -9.51 -4.78
C THR A 190 -1.77 -8.07 -5.00
N VAL A 191 -2.73 -7.87 -5.88
CA VAL A 191 -3.34 -6.56 -6.17
C VAL A 191 -4.66 -6.45 -5.42
N PHE A 192 -4.70 -5.63 -4.38
CA PHE A 192 -5.91 -5.32 -3.61
C PHE A 192 -6.50 -4.01 -4.13
N THR A 193 -7.70 -4.03 -4.69
CA THR A 193 -8.42 -2.82 -5.12
C THR A 193 -9.52 -2.51 -4.12
N ALA A 194 -9.30 -1.47 -3.32
CA ALA A 194 -10.23 -0.96 -2.33
C ALA A 194 -11.23 0.01 -2.99
N ASP A 195 -12.51 -0.30 -2.93
CA ASP A 195 -13.54 0.54 -3.54
C ASP A 195 -14.35 1.29 -2.48
N PHE A 196 -14.45 2.62 -2.61
CA PHE A 196 -15.24 3.44 -1.70
C PHE A 196 -15.78 4.69 -2.40
N THR A 197 -16.95 5.15 -1.97
CA THR A 197 -17.65 6.31 -2.55
C THR A 197 -18.14 7.26 -1.45
N PRO A 198 -18.21 8.57 -1.70
CA PRO A 198 -18.99 9.48 -0.87
C PRO A 198 -20.49 9.16 -0.99
N VAL A 199 -21.18 9.19 0.16
CA VAL A 199 -22.64 9.04 0.26
C VAL A 199 -23.22 10.18 1.07
N ARG A 200 -24.25 10.83 0.54
CA ARG A 200 -24.84 12.03 1.10
C ARG A 200 -25.56 11.74 2.42
N ARG A 201 -25.26 12.54 3.44
CA ARG A 201 -25.86 12.46 4.78
C ARG A 201 -26.98 13.49 4.92
N GLY A 202 -28.23 13.02 4.89
CA GLY A 202 -29.41 13.74 5.40
C GLY A 202 -29.54 15.21 4.96
N ARG A 203 -29.95 16.08 5.89
CA ARG A 203 -30.22 17.52 5.62
C ARG A 203 -29.00 18.44 5.81
N SER A 204 -27.90 17.95 6.37
CA SER A 204 -26.68 18.74 6.60
C SER A 204 -25.95 19.04 5.30
N GLY A 205 -26.16 18.23 4.25
CA GLY A 205 -25.42 18.34 3.00
C GLY A 205 -23.97 17.86 3.11
N SER A 206 -23.60 17.21 4.22
CA SER A 206 -22.32 16.52 4.37
C SER A 206 -22.36 15.15 3.68
N TYR A 207 -21.18 14.58 3.42
CA TYR A 207 -21.03 13.27 2.82
C TYR A 207 -20.18 12.38 3.73
N LEU A 208 -20.40 11.07 3.65
CA LEU A 208 -19.61 10.08 4.36
C LEU A 208 -18.94 9.18 3.32
N LEU A 209 -17.62 8.97 3.44
CA LEU A 209 -16.95 7.92 2.67
C LEU A 209 -17.41 6.55 3.18
N GLN A 210 -17.84 5.69 2.26
CA GLN A 210 -18.29 4.34 2.56
C GLN A 210 -17.56 3.33 1.69
N PRO A 211 -16.94 2.29 2.28
CA PRO A 211 -16.46 1.13 1.52
C PRO A 211 -17.59 0.44 0.76
N VAL A 212 -17.36 0.11 -0.50
CA VAL A 212 -18.27 -0.66 -1.35
C VAL A 212 -17.74 -2.10 -1.42
N ALA A 213 -18.15 -2.91 -0.45
CA ALA A 213 -17.62 -4.28 -0.29
C ALA A 213 -17.81 -5.15 -1.56
N SER A 214 -18.93 -4.98 -2.28
CA SER A 214 -19.22 -5.75 -3.50
C SER A 214 -18.25 -5.49 -4.65
N GLU A 215 -17.56 -4.34 -4.63
CA GLU A 215 -16.67 -3.88 -5.70
C GLU A 215 -15.20 -3.90 -5.30
N THR A 216 -14.93 -4.09 -4.00
CA THR A 216 -13.59 -4.40 -3.50
C THR A 216 -13.16 -5.75 -4.06
N SER A 217 -11.95 -5.82 -4.63
CA SER A 217 -11.48 -7.04 -5.31
C SER A 217 -10.00 -7.32 -5.11
N VAL A 218 -9.63 -8.59 -5.22
CA VAL A 218 -8.25 -9.07 -5.08
C VAL A 218 -7.88 -9.87 -6.33
N ARG A 219 -6.71 -9.58 -6.91
CA ARG A 219 -6.14 -10.31 -8.04
C ARG A 219 -4.72 -10.75 -7.72
N TYR A 220 -4.29 -11.86 -8.30
CA TYR A 220 -2.96 -12.41 -8.10
C TYR A 220 -2.23 -12.43 -9.43
N GLU A 221 -1.05 -11.83 -9.47
CA GLU A 221 -0.20 -11.71 -10.64
C GLU A 221 1.13 -12.42 -10.39
N SER A 222 1.48 -13.38 -11.24
CA SER A 222 2.76 -14.05 -11.14
C SER A 222 3.89 -13.09 -11.56
N THR A 223 4.94 -12.97 -10.74
CA THR A 223 6.11 -12.12 -11.09
C THR A 223 7.13 -12.85 -11.97
N ALA A 224 6.87 -14.12 -12.31
CA ALA A 224 7.73 -14.93 -13.16
C ALA A 224 7.93 -14.26 -14.52
N THR A 225 9.12 -13.67 -14.70
CA THR A 225 9.59 -13.14 -15.98
C THR A 225 9.55 -14.28 -16.98
N SER A 226 8.57 -14.26 -17.88
CA SER A 226 8.53 -15.18 -19.02
C SER A 226 9.75 -14.90 -19.89
N THR A 227 10.83 -15.62 -19.61
CA THR A 227 12.05 -15.59 -20.41
C THR A 227 11.73 -16.39 -21.66
N ALA A 228 11.12 -15.73 -22.65
CA ALA A 228 10.91 -16.31 -23.96
C ALA A 228 12.29 -16.69 -24.52
N THR A 229 12.57 -17.99 -24.54
CA THR A 229 13.81 -18.51 -25.10
C THR A 229 13.72 -18.37 -26.62
N GLU A 230 14.24 -17.27 -27.17
CA GLU A 230 14.45 -17.14 -28.61
C GLU A 230 15.54 -18.15 -29.03
N THR A 231 15.10 -19.31 -29.50
CA THR A 231 15.93 -20.26 -30.23
C THR A 231 16.17 -19.73 -31.64
N SER A 232 17.37 -19.24 -31.89
CA SER A 232 17.98 -19.10 -33.22
C SER A 232 19.38 -19.67 -33.07
N GLY A 233 19.83 -20.70 -33.78
CA GLY A 233 19.51 -21.17 -35.12
C GLY A 233 20.86 -21.48 -35.76
#